data_AF-A0A522LSZ2-F1
#
_entry.id   AF-A0A522LSZ2-F1
#
_cell.length_a   1.000
_cell.length_b   1.000
_cell.length_c   1.000
_cell.angle_alpha   90.00
_cell.angle_beta   90.00
_cell.angle_gamma   90.00
#
_symmetry.space_group_name_H-M   'P 1'
#
loop_
_entity.id
_entity.type
_entity.pdbx_description
1 polymer ?
#
loop_
_entity_poly.entity_id
_entity_poly.type
_entity_poly.pdbx_seq_one_letter_code
_entity_poly.pdbx_strand_id
1 'polypeptide(L)' 'MIKILVIHGPNLNLLGKREPAIYGRVTLAQINRMLKNAAKKKGVSLAIKQSNLEGRMVDFIQQA' A
#
# COMPACT_ATOMS: atom_id res chain seq x y z
N MET A 1 -20.41 7.17 -1.12
CA MET A 1 -19.09 7.19 -1.77
C MET A 1 -18.28 6.00 -1.29
N ILE A 2 -17.76 5.16 -2.20
CA ILE A 2 -17.00 3.96 -1.82
C ILE A 2 -15.68 4.39 -1.14
N LYS A 3 -15.36 3.75 -0.01
CA LYS A 3 -14.11 3.92 0.72
C LYS A 3 -13.32 2.61 0.67
N ILE A 4 -12.05 2.70 0.33
CA ILE A 4 -11.13 1.55 0.24
C ILE A 4 -9.93 1.81 1.14
N LEU A 5 -9.56 0.82 1.95
CA LEU A 5 -8.31 0.78 2.68
C LEU A 5 -7.38 -0.26 2.04
N VAL A 6 -6.18 0.16 1.65
CA VAL A 6 -5.11 -0.74 1.22
C VAL A 6 -4.08 -0.86 2.34
N ILE A 7 -3.85 -2.07 2.83
CA ILE A 7 -2.83 -2.38 3.83
C ILE A 7 -1.73 -3.19 3.17
N HIS A 8 -0.53 -2.61 3.12
CA HIS A 8 0.67 -3.30 2.66
C HIS A 8 1.33 -4.03 3.83
N GLY A 9 1.66 -5.30 3.61
CA GLY A 9 2.27 -6.16 4.61
C GLY A 9 3.75 -5.89 4.90
N PRO A 10 4.38 -6.79 5.67
CA PRO A 10 5.77 -6.66 6.06
C PRO A 10 6.74 -6.64 4.88
N ASN A 11 7.82 -5.89 5.04
CA ASN A 11 8.94 -5.75 4.09
C ASN A 11 8.59 -5.12 2.74
N LEU A 12 7.33 -4.85 2.42
CA LEU A 12 6.96 -4.16 1.17
C LEU A 12 7.49 -2.73 1.09
N ASN A 13 7.82 -2.12 2.23
CA ASN A 13 8.55 -0.84 2.28
C ASN A 13 9.97 -0.91 1.68
N LEU A 14 10.51 -2.11 1.47
CA LEU A 14 11.82 -2.37 0.87
C LEU A 14 11.77 -2.60 -0.65
N LEU A 15 10.58 -2.59 -1.26
CA LEU A 15 10.42 -2.71 -2.71
C LEU A 15 11.24 -1.66 -3.46
N GLY A 16 11.88 -2.09 -4.54
CA GLY A 16 12.79 -1.28 -5.35
C GLY A 16 14.16 -1.02 -4.72
N LYS A 17 14.43 -1.52 -3.50
CA LYS A 17 15.74 -1.40 -2.82
C LYS A 17 16.47 -2.74 -2.66
N ARG A 18 15.75 -3.84 -2.46
CA ARG A 18 16.35 -5.19 -2.37
C ARG A 18 16.30 -5.92 -3.70
N GLU A 19 17.42 -6.54 -4.06
CA GLU A 19 17.57 -7.51 -5.16
C GLU A 19 16.73 -7.14 -6.40
N PRO A 20 17.03 -6.00 -7.08
CA PRO A 20 16.17 -5.46 -8.14
C PRO A 20 15.96 -6.41 -9.32
N ALA A 21 16.86 -7.38 -9.50
CA ALA A 21 16.74 -8.44 -10.50
C ALA A 21 15.61 -9.44 -10.19
N ILE A 22 15.21 -9.57 -8.92
CA ILE A 22 14.17 -10.51 -8.46
C ILE A 22 12.85 -9.77 -8.24
N TYR A 23 12.87 -8.64 -7.53
CA TYR A 23 11.65 -7.93 -7.12
C TYR A 23 11.28 -6.75 -8.03
N GLY A 24 12.07 -6.51 -9.07
CA GLY A 24 11.93 -5.35 -9.93
C GLY A 24 12.36 -4.04 -9.27
N ARG A 25 12.27 -2.95 -10.03
CA ARG A 25 12.68 -1.60 -9.61
C ARG A 25 11.52 -0.77 -9.08
N VAL A 26 10.30 -1.30 -9.10
CA VAL A 26 9.10 -0.56 -8.69
C VAL A 26 9.10 -0.46 -7.16
N THR A 27 9.03 0.77 -6.67
CA THR A 27 8.97 1.08 -5.24
C THR A 27 7.53 1.09 -4.75
N LEU A 28 7.34 0.87 -3.44
CA LEU A 28 6.03 1.01 -2.81
C LEU A 28 5.43 2.41 -3.00
N ALA A 29 6.27 3.46 -3.04
CA ALA A 29 5.84 4.82 -3.30
C ALA A 29 5.25 5.00 -4.71
N GLN A 30 5.83 4.35 -5.73
CA GLN A 30 5.28 4.34 -7.09
C GLN A 30 3.94 3.60 -7.15
N ILE A 31 3.83 2.44 -6.51
CA ILE A 31 2.58 1.67 -6.40
C ILE A 31 1.49 2.55 -5.75
N ASN A 32 1.79 3.20 -4.63
CA ASN A 32 0.84 4.07 -3.94
C ASN A 32 0.38 5.25 -4.80
N ARG A 33 1.26 5.81 -5.65
CA ARG A 33 0.90 6.86 -6.60
C ARG A 33 -0.06 6.33 -7.68
N MET A 34 0.19 5.14 -8.21
CA MET A 34 -0.69 4.50 -9.19
C MET A 34 -2.07 4.21 -8.60
N LEU A 35 -2.14 3.68 -7.38
CA LEU A 35 -3.40 3.42 -6.66
C LEU A 35 -4.20 4.71 -6.42
N LYS A 36 -3.56 5.78 -5.93
CA LYS A 36 -4.21 7.07 -5.72
C LYS A 36 -4.77 7.67 -7.02
N ASN A 37 -4.00 7.56 -8.12
CA ASN A 37 -4.46 8.03 -9.43
C ASN A 37 -5.67 7.24 -9.93
N ALA A 38 -5.67 5.91 -9.77
CA ALA A 38 -6.80 5.06 -10.12
C ALA A 38 -8.05 5.37 -9.27
N ALA A 39 -7.88 5.58 -7.97
CA ALA A 39 -8.95 5.96 -7.05
C ALA A 39 -9.60 7.29 -7.43
N LYS A 40 -8.77 8.31 -7.72
CA LYS A 40 -9.23 9.63 -8.18
C LYS A 40 -10.05 9.51 -9.47
N LYS A 41 -9.57 8.74 -10.45
CA LYS A 41 -10.29 8.52 -11.73
C LYS A 41 -11.65 7.83 -11.53
N LYS A 42 -11.79 6.99 -10.51
CA LYS A 42 -13.01 6.25 -10.21
C LYS A 42 -13.92 6.96 -9.18
N GLY A 43 -13.53 8.13 -8.67
CA GLY A 43 -14.31 8.85 -7.66
C GLY A 43 -14.44 8.11 -6.33
N VAL A 44 -13.46 7.26 -5.96
CA VAL A 44 -13.46 6.51 -4.70
C VAL A 44 -12.47 7.11 -3.72
N SER A 45 -12.80 7.07 -2.43
CA SER A 45 -11.87 7.47 -1.37
C SER A 45 -10.91 6.33 -1.07
N LEU A 46 -9.62 6.63 -0.99
CA LEU A 46 -8.56 5.64 -0.79
C LEU A 46 -7.65 6.05 0.38
N ALA A 47 -7.58 5.20 1.39
CA ALA A 47 -6.56 5.22 2.43
C ALA A 47 -5.52 4.12 2.15
N ILE A 48 -4.24 4.42 2.41
CA ILE A 48 -3.14 3.46 2.24
C ILE A 48 -2.31 3.44 3.52
N LYS A 49 -2.04 2.25 4.03
CA LYS A 49 -1.20 1.99 5.21
C LYS A 49 -0.17 0.91 4.88
N GLN A 50 0.93 0.88 5.63
CA GLN A 50 1.92 -0.20 5.59
C GLN A 50 2.40 -0.46 7.01
N SER A 51 2.67 -1.72 7.35
CA SER A 51 3.30 -2.09 8.61
C SER A 51 4.12 -3.37 8.47
N ASN A 52 5.20 -3.45 9.24
CA ASN A 52 5.96 -4.70 9.45
C ASN A 52 5.49 -5.49 10.67
N LEU A 53 4.66 -4.88 11.51
CA LEU A 53 4.10 -5.48 12.71
C LEU A 53 2.69 -6.01 12.40
N GLU A 54 2.47 -7.29 12.69
CA GLU A 54 1.19 -7.97 12.51
C GLU A 54 0.07 -7.29 13.30
N GLY A 55 0.27 -7.10 14.61
CA GLY A 55 -0.71 -6.45 15.49
C GLY A 55 -1.14 -5.07 14.97
N ARG A 56 -0.20 -4.30 14.41
CA ARG A 56 -0.52 -3.00 13.82
C ARG A 56 -1.38 -3.10 12.56
N MET A 57 -1.23 -4.17 11.77
CA MET A 57 -2.12 -4.42 10.63
C MET A 57 -3.52 -4.83 11.11
N VAL A 58 -3.60 -5.62 12.19
CA VAL A 58 -4.88 -5.95 12.84
C VAL A 58 -5.55 -4.67 13.36
N ASP A 59 -4.80 -3.77 14.00
CA ASP A 59 -5.33 -2.46 14.43
C ASP A 59 -5.92 -1.67 13.25
N PHE A 60 -5.22 -1.65 12.11
CA PHE A 60 -5.71 -0.95 10.91
C PHE A 60 -7.02 -1.54 10.40
N ILE A 61 -7.18 -2.87 10.45
CA ILE A 61 -8.41 -3.56 10.05
C ILE A 61 -9.55 -3.23 11.02
N GLN A 62 -9.28 -3.24 12.33
CA GLN A 62 -10.28 -2.94 13.35
C GLN A 62 -10.74 -1.48 13.34
N GLN A 63 -9.88 -0.55 12.90
CA GLN A 63 -10.16 0.89 12.80
C GLN A 63 -10.80 1.32 11.46
N ALA A 64 -10.95 0.40 10.50
CA ALA A 64 -11.35 0.69 9.12
C ALA A 64 -12.85 0.95 8.94
#